data_AF-A0A523PMA1-F1
#
_entry.id   AF-A0A523PMA1-F1
#
_cell.length_a   1.000
_cell.length_b   1.000
_cell.length_c   1.000
_cell.angle_alpha   90.00
_cell.angle_beta   90.00
_cell.angle_gamma   90.00
#
_symmetry.space_group_name_H-M   'P 1'
#
loop_
_entity.id
_entity.type
_entity.pdbx_description
1 polymer ?
#
loop_
_entity_poly.entity_id
_entity_poly.type
_entity_poly.pdbx_seq_one_letter_code
_entity_poly.pdbx_strand_id
1 'polypeptide(L)' 'MNSETAQYLCEFPDRLHPISEMILDYYIAGILGTQDFLRFFSLPNSDYIPIAKCFTSLLTVVSPGL' A
#
# COMPACT_ATOMS: atom_id res chain seq x y z
N MET A 1 10.37 -18.07 -19.56
CA MET A 1 10.38 -17.01 -18.52
C MET A 1 8.93 -16.72 -18.21
N ASN A 2 8.38 -17.39 -17.19
CA ASN A 2 6.98 -17.23 -16.83
C ASN A 2 6.89 -16.01 -15.94
N SER A 3 6.37 -14.90 -16.46
CA SER A 3 5.93 -13.79 -15.62
C SER A 3 4.70 -14.26 -14.85
N GLU A 4 4.93 -14.84 -13.68
CA GLU A 4 3.89 -15.03 -12.68
C GLU A 4 3.47 -13.63 -12.24
N THR A 5 2.37 -13.14 -12.81
CA THR A 5 1.60 -12.05 -12.23
C THR A 5 1.10 -12.57 -10.88
N ALA A 6 1.88 -12.33 -9.83
CA ALA A 6 1.46 -12.55 -8.46
C ALA A 6 0.19 -11.72 -8.25
N GLN A 7 -0.95 -12.39 -8.33
CA GLN A 7 -2.24 -11.79 -8.07
C GLN A 7 -2.28 -11.58 -6.56
N TYR A 8 -1.84 -10.40 -6.10
CA TYR A 8 -1.92 -10.05 -4.69
C TYR A 8 -3.40 -10.04 -4.32
N LEU A 9 -3.82 -11.05 -3.55
CA LEU A 9 -5.13 -11.04 -2.94
C LEU A 9 -5.09 -9.97 -1.85
N CYS A 10 -5.68 -8.82 -2.16
CA CYS A 10 -5.73 -7.68 -1.26
C CYS A 10 -6.81 -7.91 -0.21
N GLU A 11 -6.52 -8.74 0.78
CA GLU A 11 -7.38 -8.88 1.95
C GLU A 11 -7.14 -7.69 2.88
N PHE A 12 -8.12 -6.80 2.96
CA PHE A 12 -8.08 -5.67 3.87
C PHE A 12 -8.74 -6.05 5.19
N PRO A 13 -8.12 -5.75 6.33
CA PRO A 13 -8.76 -5.95 7.62
C PRO A 13 -9.95 -5.01 7.77
N ASP A 14 -10.93 -5.40 8.59
CA ASP A 14 -12.08 -4.55 8.91
C ASP A 14 -11.66 -3.21 9.53
N ARG A 15 -10.52 -3.19 10.22
CA ARG A 15 -9.90 -1.98 10.79
C ARG A 15 -8.39 -2.01 10.65
N LEU A 16 -7.83 -0.89 10.19
CA LEU A 16 -6.40 -0.66 10.22
C LEU A 16 -5.95 -0.22 11.62
N HIS A 17 -4.70 -0.50 11.93
CA HIS A 17 -4.04 0.14 13.06
C HIS A 17 -4.01 1.66 12.83
N PRO A 18 -4.29 2.52 13.84
CA PRO A 18 -4.40 3.98 13.65
C PRO A 18 -3.15 4.63 13.03
N ILE A 19 -1.96 4.11 13.35
CA ILE A 19 -0.71 4.59 12.73
C ILE A 19 -0.65 4.24 11.24
N SER A 20 -1.08 3.04 10.84
CA SER A 20 -1.11 2.64 9.43
C SER A 20 -2.16 3.43 8.65
N GLU A 21 -3.30 3.76 9.28
CA GLU A 21 -4.32 4.66 8.71
C GLU A 21 -3.76 6.06 8.46
N MET A 22 -3.11 6.68 9.46
CA MET A 22 -2.45 7.98 9.30
C MET A 22 -1.36 7.96 8.21
N ILE A 23 -0.58 6.87 8.11
CA ILE A 23 0.43 6.71 7.06
C ILE A 23 -0.20 6.61 5.68
N LEU A 24 -1.34 5.92 5.55
CA LEU A 24 -2.10 5.83 4.31
C LEU A 24 -2.64 7.20 3.89
N ASP A 25 -3.16 7.99 4.83
CA ASP A 25 -3.63 9.35 4.55
C ASP A 25 -2.50 10.23 3.99
N TYR A 26 -1.30 10.18 4.58
CA TYR A 26 -0.14 10.91 4.07
C TYR A 26 0.33 10.43 2.70
N TYR A 27 0.21 9.12 2.42
CA TYR A 27 0.54 8.58 1.10
C TYR A 27 -0.46 9.04 0.04
N ILE A 28 -1.76 8.96 0.32
CA ILE A 28 -2.83 9.41 -0.58
C ILE A 28 -2.74 10.92 -0.83
N ALA A 29 -2.38 11.71 0.19
CA ALA A 29 -2.17 13.15 0.06
C ALA A 29 -0.89 13.52 -0.72
N GLY A 30 -0.06 12.55 -1.11
CA GLY A 30 1.21 12.77 -1.81
C GLY A 30 2.32 13.37 -0.93
N ILE A 31 2.12 13.43 0.39
CA ILE A 31 3.10 13.92 1.36
C ILE A 31 4.21 12.87 1.56
N LEU A 32 3.82 11.58 1.55
CA LEU A 32 4.72 10.46 1.72
C LEU A 32 5.03 9.80 0.37
N GLY A 33 6.31 9.52 0.09
CA GLY A 33 6.70 8.79 -1.13
C GLY A 33 6.37 7.29 -1.04
N THR A 34 6.24 6.63 -2.20
CA THR A 34 5.91 5.19 -2.28
C THR A 34 6.88 4.30 -1.50
N GLN A 35 8.18 4.58 -1.53
CA GLN A 35 9.16 3.77 -0.78
C GLN A 35 8.99 3.92 0.74
N ASP A 36 8.75 5.14 1.21
CA ASP A 36 8.51 5.41 2.63
C ASP A 36 7.18 4.80 3.08
N PHE A 37 6.13 4.90 2.26
CA PHE A 37 4.86 4.23 2.51
C PHE A 37 5.03 2.71 2.67
N LEU A 38 5.70 2.05 1.73
CA LEU A 38 5.98 0.61 1.79
C LEU A 38 6.80 0.21 3.03
N ARG A 39 7.66 1.11 3.52
CA ARG A 39 8.48 0.87 4.71
C ARG A 39 7.69 1.04 6.00
N PHE A 40 6.90 2.10 6.11
CA PHE A 40 6.29 2.49 7.39
C PHE A 40 4.93 1.87 7.62
N PHE A 41 4.12 1.63 6.58
CA PHE A 41 2.73 1.18 6.70
C PHE A 41 2.60 -0.15 7.48
N SER A 42 3.54 -1.08 7.28
CA SER A 42 3.53 -2.40 7.91
C SER A 42 4.32 -2.50 9.21
N LEU A 43 4.89 -1.41 9.73
CA LEU A 43 5.62 -1.47 10.99
C LEU A 43 4.75 -1.87 12.19
N PRO A 44 3.50 -1.39 12.33
CA PRO A 44 2.64 -1.82 13.41
C PRO A 44 2.17 -3.27 13.28
N ASN A 45 2.09 -3.79 12.05
CA ASN A 45 1.70 -5.17 11.77
C ASN A 45 2.33 -5.63 10.44
N SER A 46 3.21 -6.64 10.51
CA SER A 46 3.86 -7.22 9.33
C SER A 46 2.89 -7.83 8.33
N ASP A 47 1.70 -8.25 8.76
CA ASP A 47 0.65 -8.79 7.88
C ASP A 47 0.13 -7.73 6.91
N TYR A 48 0.47 -6.46 7.11
CA TYR A 48 0.13 -5.36 6.21
C TYR A 48 1.11 -5.19 5.03
N ILE A 49 2.20 -5.96 4.95
CA ILE A 49 3.14 -5.89 3.81
C ILE A 49 2.43 -6.14 2.46
N PRO A 50 1.60 -7.19 2.30
CA PRO A 50 0.85 -7.41 1.06
C PRO A 50 -0.14 -6.28 0.78
N ILE A 51 -0.74 -5.72 1.83
CA ILE A 51 -1.72 -4.63 1.75
C ILE A 51 -1.05 -3.33 1.25
N ALA A 52 0.14 -2.99 1.74
CA ALA A 52 0.89 -1.83 1.27
C ALA A 52 1.16 -1.95 -0.24
N LYS A 53 1.60 -3.13 -0.71
CA LYS A 53 1.83 -3.39 -2.15
C LYS A 53 0.55 -3.31 -2.98
N CYS A 54 -0.58 -3.73 -2.42
CA CYS A 54 -1.89 -3.56 -3.04
C CYS A 54 -2.23 -2.08 -3.25
N PHE A 55 -2.09 -1.25 -2.22
CA PHE A 55 -2.37 0.18 -2.34
C PHE A 55 -1.50 0.87 -3.39
N THR A 56 -0.20 0.60 -3.42
CA THR A 56 0.68 1.20 -4.43
C THR A 56 0.33 0.75 -5.85
N SER A 57 -0.08 -0.50 -6.02
CA SER A 57 -0.51 -1.03 -7.32
C SER A 57 -1.84 -0.44 -7.79
N LEU A 58 -2.82 -0.27 -6.89
CA LEU A 58 -4.11 0.33 -7.22
C LEU A 58 -3.98 1.83 -7.55
N LEU A 59 -3.20 2.56 -6.75
CA LEU A 59 -3.06 4.01 -6.90
C LEU A 59 -2.16 4.41 -8.09
N THR A 60 -1.21 3.56 -8.49
CA THR A 60 -0.43 3.79 -9.72
C THR A 60 -1.24 3.58 -10.99
N VAL A 61 -2.21 2.66 -10.99
CA VAL A 61 -3.13 2.46 -12.14
C VAL A 61 -4.11 3.62 -12.31
N VAL A 62 -4.46 4.33 -11.22
CA VAL A 62 -5.40 5.46 -11.24
C VAL A 62 -4.72 6.78 -11.64
N SER A 63 -3.39 6.83 -11.75
CA SER A 63 -2.65 7.98 -12.33
C SER A 63 -2.10 7.67 -13.73
N PRO A 64 -2.94 7.54 -14.78
CA PRO A 64 -2.47 7.59 -16.15
C PRO A 64 -2.29 9.06 -16.54
N GLY A 65 -1.12 9.62 -16.25
CA GLY A 65 -0.64 10.86 -16.87
C GLY A 65 -1.26 12.16 -16.36
N LEU A 66 -0.42 12.96 -15.74
CA LEU A 66 -0.48 14.41 -15.83
C LEU A 66 0.74 14.85 -16.64
#